data_AF-A0A9D6QJL7-F1
#
_entry.id   AF-A0A9D6QJL7-F1
#
_cell.length_a   1.000
_cell.length_b   1.000
_cell.length_c   1.000
_cell.angle_alpha   90.00
_cell.angle_beta   90.00
_cell.angle_gamma   90.00
#
_symmetry.space_group_name_H-M   'P 1'
#
loop_
_entity.id
_entity.type
_entity.pdbx_description
1 polymer ?
#
loop_
_entity_poly.entity_id
_entity_poly.type
_entity_poly.pdbx_seq_one_letter_code
_entity_poly.pdbx_strand_id
1 'polypeptide(L)'
;MAKIGNIDLGDFPLLLAPMEDVSDPPFRAVCKDGGADLMYTEFISSEGLIRHAAKSKQKLDIFEYERPIGIQLFGGDIGNMAESARIATEVNPDLIDINYGCPVKAVACRGAGAALLQDIPKMVKMTEEVVKATHLPVTVKTRLGWDDQTKNIVEVAERLQDIGIQALTVHGRTRVQMYKGDADWELIGKIKENPRMHIPIFGNGDIDSPEKAIEYKDRFGVDGVMIGRAAIGYPWIFREIKHYLSAGEKHPAPTINERVEATRKHFQFSIRWKGDKL
;
A
#
# COMPACT_ATOMS: atom_id res chain seq x y z
N MET A 1 -17.14 -5.33 -7.16
CA MET A 1 -16.46 -4.02 -7.27
C MET A 1 -15.98 -3.50 -5.93
N ALA A 2 -14.67 -3.34 -5.79
CA ALA A 2 -14.00 -2.74 -4.64
C ALA A 2 -14.07 -1.20 -4.72
N LYS A 3 -14.45 -0.55 -3.62
CA LYS A 3 -14.56 0.92 -3.52
C LYS A 3 -13.93 1.44 -2.25
N ILE A 4 -13.16 2.51 -2.34
CA ILE A 4 -12.56 3.21 -1.19
C ILE A 4 -13.20 4.60 -1.10
N GLY A 5 -14.20 4.76 -0.24
CA GLY A 5 -15.03 5.96 -0.24
C GLY A 5 -15.65 6.23 -1.62
N ASN A 6 -15.25 7.32 -2.27
CA ASN A 6 -15.70 7.71 -3.61
C ASN A 6 -14.86 7.14 -4.76
N ILE A 7 -13.78 6.40 -4.48
CA ILE A 7 -12.87 5.85 -5.49
C ILE A 7 -13.36 4.46 -5.92
N ASP A 8 -13.79 4.32 -7.16
CA ASP A 8 -14.13 3.01 -7.76
C ASP A 8 -12.88 2.38 -8.37
N LEU A 9 -12.54 1.18 -7.91
CA LEU A 9 -11.37 0.43 -8.36
C LEU A 9 -11.74 -0.80 -9.22
N GLY A 10 -13.01 -0.95 -9.59
CA GLY A 10 -13.50 -2.09 -10.38
C GLY A 10 -13.56 -3.39 -9.58
N ASP A 11 -13.65 -4.52 -10.26
CA ASP A 11 -13.95 -5.81 -9.61
C ASP A 11 -12.80 -6.43 -8.83
N PHE A 12 -11.57 -6.31 -9.33
CA PHE A 12 -10.39 -6.87 -8.68
C PHE A 12 -9.15 -6.01 -8.97
N PRO A 13 -9.00 -4.88 -8.28
CA PRO A 13 -7.88 -3.98 -8.50
C PRO A 13 -6.53 -4.56 -8.11
N LEU A 14 -5.51 -4.09 -8.83
CA LEU A 14 -4.11 -4.37 -8.55
C LEU A 14 -3.42 -3.11 -8.04
N LEU A 15 -3.01 -3.14 -6.78
CA LEU A 15 -2.42 -2.00 -6.10
C LEU A 15 -0.89 -2.10 -6.18
N LEU A 16 -0.21 -0.98 -6.45
CA LEU A 16 1.25 -0.92 -6.29
C LEU A 16 1.58 -0.69 -4.81
N ALA A 17 2.42 -1.53 -4.22
CA ALA A 17 2.84 -1.37 -2.84
C ALA A 17 3.72 -0.13 -2.64
N PRO A 18 3.54 0.63 -1.54
CA PRO A 18 4.48 1.65 -1.12
C PRO A 18 5.79 1.01 -0.67
N MET A 19 6.91 1.45 -1.26
CA MET A 19 8.24 0.90 -1.06
C MET A 19 9.25 2.05 -1.01
N GLU A 20 9.84 2.27 0.16
CA GLU A 20 10.89 3.29 0.36
C GLU A 20 12.04 3.15 -0.62
N ASP A 21 12.47 4.28 -1.17
CA ASP A 21 13.50 4.42 -2.21
C ASP A 21 13.21 3.67 -3.51
N VAL A 22 11.95 3.24 -3.72
CA VAL A 22 11.52 2.50 -4.92
C VAL A 22 10.27 3.10 -5.53
N SER A 23 9.20 3.33 -4.76
CA SER A 23 7.90 3.79 -5.27
C SER A 23 7.81 5.31 -5.44
N ASP A 24 8.85 5.88 -6.04
CA ASP A 24 8.92 7.29 -6.40
C ASP A 24 8.06 7.61 -7.65
N PRO A 25 7.81 8.89 -7.98
CA PRO A 25 6.96 9.23 -9.12
C PRO A 25 7.41 8.62 -10.47
N PRO A 26 8.73 8.56 -10.79
CA PRO A 26 9.22 7.87 -11.97
C PRO A 26 8.84 6.38 -12.05
N PHE A 27 8.97 5.64 -10.94
CA PHE A 27 8.60 4.22 -10.91
C PHE A 27 7.08 4.02 -10.99
N ARG A 28 6.31 4.85 -10.26
CA ARG A 28 4.85 4.82 -10.32
C ARG A 28 4.34 5.09 -11.73
N ALA A 29 4.96 5.98 -12.49
CA ALA A 29 4.61 6.26 -13.89
C ALA A 29 4.67 5.00 -14.77
N VAL A 30 5.73 4.19 -14.65
CA VAL A 30 5.86 2.96 -15.45
C VAL A 30 4.97 1.84 -14.93
N CYS A 31 4.69 1.76 -13.63
CA CYS A 31 3.70 0.82 -13.08
C CYS A 31 2.27 1.18 -13.50
N LYS A 32 1.95 2.48 -13.63
CA LYS A 32 0.65 2.93 -14.12
C LYS A 32 0.41 2.52 -15.56
N ASP A 33 1.40 2.74 -16.45
CA ASP A 33 1.36 2.21 -17.82
C ASP A 33 1.25 0.68 -17.84
N GLY A 34 1.93 0.04 -16.89
CA GLY A 34 1.88 -1.40 -16.69
C GLY A 34 0.50 -1.91 -16.27
N GLY A 35 -0.39 -1.03 -15.79
CA GLY A 35 -1.77 -1.37 -15.44
C GLY A 35 -2.08 -1.34 -13.94
N ALA A 36 -1.27 -0.70 -13.09
CA ALA A 36 -1.61 -0.52 -11.68
C ALA A 36 -2.88 0.36 -11.51
N ASP A 37 -3.81 -0.08 -10.67
CA ASP A 37 -5.11 0.58 -10.47
C ASP A 37 -5.05 1.71 -9.44
N LEU A 38 -4.33 1.47 -8.34
CA LEU A 38 -4.10 2.42 -7.26
C LEU A 38 -2.65 2.30 -6.80
N MET A 39 -2.02 3.44 -6.53
CA MET A 39 -0.63 3.52 -6.12
C MET A 39 -0.51 4.38 -4.87
N TYR A 40 0.63 4.26 -4.20
CA TYR A 40 0.92 5.01 -2.99
C TYR A 40 2.29 5.66 -3.10
N THR A 41 2.48 6.79 -2.42
CA THR A 41 3.81 7.35 -2.21
C THR A 41 4.70 6.36 -1.45
N GLU A 42 6.00 6.62 -1.45
CA GLU A 42 6.85 6.11 -0.37
C GLU A 42 6.31 6.54 1.00
N PHE A 43 6.71 5.86 2.08
CA PHE A 43 6.19 6.20 3.40
C PHE A 43 6.83 7.48 3.95
N ILE A 44 5.98 8.44 4.33
CA ILE A 44 6.38 9.76 4.81
C ILE A 44 6.32 9.80 6.34
N SER A 45 7.43 10.18 6.96
CA SER A 45 7.50 10.32 8.42
C SER A 45 6.68 11.52 8.87
N SER A 46 5.77 11.31 9.82
CA SER A 46 4.96 12.39 10.39
C SER A 46 5.81 13.47 11.08
N GLU A 47 6.77 13.05 11.90
CA GLU A 47 7.79 13.93 12.50
C GLU A 47 8.57 14.72 11.44
N GLY A 48 8.99 14.04 10.37
CA GLY A 48 9.74 14.66 9.28
C GLY A 48 8.92 15.71 8.55
N LEU A 49 7.63 15.45 8.35
CA LEU A 49 6.74 16.37 7.65
C LEU A 49 6.44 17.64 8.47
N ILE A 50 6.16 17.47 9.77
CA ILE A 50 5.91 18.58 10.70
C ILE A 50 7.14 19.48 10.85
N ARG A 51 8.33 18.89 10.91
CA ARG A 51 9.59 19.65 10.97
C ARG A 51 10.02 20.21 9.61
N HIS A 52 9.17 20.07 8.59
CA HIS A 52 9.42 20.54 7.24
C HIS A 52 10.72 20.00 6.62
N ALA A 53 11.10 18.76 6.95
CA ALA A 53 12.28 18.13 6.39
C ALA A 53 12.14 18.02 4.86
N ALA A 54 13.15 18.51 4.13
CA ALA A 54 13.10 18.60 2.67
C ALA A 54 12.74 17.28 1.98
N LYS A 55 13.33 16.15 2.44
CA LYS A 55 13.01 14.81 1.92
C LYS A 55 11.56 14.40 2.14
N SER A 56 10.98 14.72 3.30
CA SER A 56 9.58 14.42 3.59
C SER A 56 8.63 15.27 2.75
N LYS A 57 8.98 16.54 2.48
CA LYS A 57 8.21 17.43 1.61
C LYS A 57 8.25 16.98 0.15
N GLN A 58 9.41 16.60 -0.37
CA GLN A 58 9.55 16.13 -1.75
C GLN A 58 8.69 14.87 -2.02
N LYS A 59 8.52 14.00 -1.02
CA LYS A 59 7.67 12.81 -1.15
C LYS A 59 6.16 13.11 -1.24
N LEU A 60 5.74 14.35 -0.96
CA LEU A 60 4.37 14.80 -1.21
C LEU A 60 4.12 15.12 -2.69
N ASP A 61 5.15 15.11 -3.54
CA ASP A 61 4.99 15.30 -4.98
C ASP A 61 4.17 14.13 -5.57
N ILE A 62 2.97 14.48 -6.00
CA ILE A 62 2.02 13.61 -6.71
C ILE A 62 1.59 14.29 -8.00
N PHE A 63 1.35 13.49 -9.04
CA PHE A 63 1.02 13.99 -10.37
C PHE A 63 -0.25 13.36 -10.92
N GLU A 64 -0.95 14.08 -11.81
CA GLU A 64 -2.24 13.65 -12.35
C GLU A 64 -2.19 12.30 -13.08
N TYR A 65 -1.09 12.03 -13.79
CA TYR A 65 -0.91 10.75 -14.50
C TYR A 65 -0.80 9.54 -13.55
N GLU A 66 -0.65 9.77 -12.24
CA GLU A 66 -0.53 8.71 -11.23
C GLU A 66 -1.88 8.33 -10.62
N ARG A 67 -2.91 9.15 -10.80
CA ARG A 67 -4.17 8.99 -10.08
C ARG A 67 -4.93 7.71 -10.46
N PRO A 68 -5.66 7.08 -9.52
CA PRO A 68 -5.75 7.44 -8.11
C PRO A 68 -4.46 7.13 -7.34
N ILE A 69 -4.07 8.03 -6.43
CA ILE A 69 -2.86 7.95 -5.62
C ILE A 69 -3.12 8.28 -4.15
N GLY A 70 -2.56 7.46 -3.26
CA GLY A 70 -2.57 7.67 -1.82
C GLY A 70 -1.25 8.20 -1.28
N ILE A 71 -1.31 9.05 -0.25
CA ILE A 71 -0.12 9.41 0.54
C ILE A 71 -0.03 8.51 1.76
N GLN A 72 1.06 7.75 1.88
CA GLN A 72 1.28 6.87 3.02
C GLN A 72 2.07 7.58 4.12
N LEU A 73 1.48 7.69 5.31
CA LEU A 73 2.09 8.28 6.50
C LEU A 73 2.53 7.21 7.51
N PHE A 74 3.56 7.52 8.29
CA PHE A 74 3.95 6.70 9.44
C PHE A 74 4.50 7.55 10.60
N GLY A 75 4.25 7.09 11.82
CA GLY A 75 4.63 7.80 13.04
C GLY A 75 4.26 7.05 14.31
N GLY A 76 4.81 7.50 15.44
CA GLY A 76 4.55 6.91 16.76
C GLY A 76 3.75 7.82 17.70
N ASP A 77 3.60 9.10 17.34
CA ASP A 77 2.83 10.09 18.09
C ASP A 77 1.49 10.38 17.41
N ILE A 78 0.41 10.44 18.19
CA ILE A 78 -0.96 10.58 17.70
C ILE A 78 -1.20 11.98 17.12
N GLY A 79 -0.77 13.02 17.83
CA GLY A 79 -0.96 14.41 17.40
C GLY A 79 -0.21 14.69 16.10
N ASN A 80 1.01 14.17 16.00
CA ASN A 80 1.83 14.34 14.81
C ASN A 80 1.28 13.57 13.60
N MET A 81 0.70 12.38 13.81
CA MET A 81 0.02 11.67 12.73
C MET A 81 -1.20 12.41 12.22
N ALA A 82 -2.05 12.93 13.12
CA ALA A 82 -3.23 13.72 12.75
C ALA A 82 -2.83 15.00 12.00
N GLU A 83 -1.82 15.73 12.50
CA GLU A 83 -1.33 16.94 11.83
C GLU A 83 -0.71 16.65 10.46
N SER A 84 0.05 15.56 10.35
CA SER A 84 0.62 15.15 9.06
C SER A 84 -0.47 14.77 8.05
N ALA A 85 -1.59 14.21 8.50
CA ALA A 85 -2.74 13.95 7.64
C ALA A 85 -3.38 15.25 7.14
N ARG A 86 -3.46 16.31 7.97
CA ARG A 86 -3.91 17.65 7.52
C ARG A 86 -2.99 18.20 6.45
N ILE A 87 -1.68 18.22 6.70
CA ILE A 87 -0.68 18.70 5.74
C ILE A 87 -0.74 17.90 4.43
N ALA A 88 -0.81 16.57 4.52
CA ALA A 88 -0.92 15.72 3.33
C ALA A 88 -2.25 15.91 2.57
N THR A 89 -3.33 16.31 3.25
CA THR A 89 -4.61 16.63 2.60
C THR A 89 -4.50 17.88 1.72
N GLU A 90 -3.66 18.85 2.10
CA GLU A 90 -3.48 20.10 1.34
C GLU A 90 -2.88 19.89 -0.05
N VAL A 91 -2.13 18.80 -0.26
CA VAL A 91 -1.62 18.44 -1.60
C VAL A 91 -2.62 17.63 -2.43
N ASN A 92 -3.85 17.44 -1.92
CA ASN A 92 -4.99 16.86 -2.63
C ASN A 92 -4.76 15.44 -3.21
N PRO A 93 -4.26 14.45 -2.44
CA PRO A 93 -4.25 13.06 -2.87
C PRO A 93 -5.69 12.51 -2.92
N ASP A 94 -5.86 11.33 -3.52
CA ASP A 94 -7.18 10.69 -3.56
C ASP A 94 -7.53 10.03 -2.21
N LEU A 95 -6.51 9.62 -1.44
CA LEU A 95 -6.68 9.04 -0.10
C LEU A 95 -5.44 9.27 0.78
N ILE A 96 -5.62 9.05 2.09
CA ILE A 96 -4.53 8.97 3.07
C ILE A 96 -4.38 7.52 3.52
N ASP A 97 -3.15 7.00 3.56
CA ASP A 97 -2.87 5.64 4.06
C ASP A 97 -1.97 5.68 5.29
N ILE A 98 -2.21 4.78 6.24
CA ILE A 98 -1.40 4.66 7.45
C ILE A 98 -0.57 3.37 7.40
N ASN A 99 0.75 3.51 7.53
CA ASN A 99 1.67 2.38 7.59
C ASN A 99 1.81 1.84 9.02
N TYR A 100 1.24 0.67 9.26
CA TYR A 100 1.49 -0.18 10.43
C TYR A 100 2.24 -1.47 10.09
N GLY A 101 2.87 -1.53 8.91
CA GLY A 101 3.53 -2.74 8.40
C GLY A 101 5.06 -2.71 8.39
N CYS A 102 5.69 -1.53 8.47
CA CYS A 102 7.14 -1.39 8.32
C CYS A 102 7.89 -2.09 9.47
N PRO A 103 8.72 -3.12 9.19
CA PRO A 103 9.35 -3.92 10.23
C PRO A 103 10.76 -3.41 10.63
N VAL A 104 11.30 -2.45 9.87
CA VAL A 104 12.67 -1.94 10.00
C VAL A 104 12.88 -1.34 11.40
N LYS A 105 14.01 -1.68 12.03
CA LYS A 105 14.33 -1.26 13.41
C LYS A 105 14.26 0.26 13.60
N ALA A 106 14.75 1.04 12.64
CA ALA A 106 14.73 2.50 12.70
C ALA A 106 13.31 3.10 12.86
N VAL A 107 12.28 2.37 12.40
CA VAL A 107 10.87 2.75 12.53
C VAL A 107 10.25 2.08 13.76
N ALA A 108 10.38 0.76 13.87
CA ALA A 108 9.75 -0.03 14.94
C ALA A 108 10.26 0.34 16.33
N CYS A 109 11.56 0.59 16.51
CA CYS A 109 12.13 0.97 17.81
C CYS A 109 11.72 2.38 18.27
N ARG A 110 11.10 3.19 17.40
CA ARG A 110 10.52 4.50 17.74
C ARG A 110 9.02 4.40 18.05
N GLY A 111 8.48 3.19 18.19
CA GLY A 111 7.06 2.97 18.45
C GLY A 111 6.16 3.30 17.25
N ALA A 112 6.69 3.22 16.03
CA ALA A 112 5.95 3.45 14.78
C ALA A 112 5.87 2.18 13.93
N GLY A 113 5.07 2.20 12.87
CA GLY A 113 4.95 1.06 11.96
C GLY A 113 4.41 -0.17 12.67
N ALA A 114 5.03 -1.33 12.42
CA ALA A 114 4.58 -2.61 12.99
C ALA A 114 4.74 -2.72 14.51
N ALA A 115 5.43 -1.78 15.18
CA ALA A 115 5.47 -1.75 16.63
C ALA A 115 4.08 -1.50 17.25
N LEU A 116 3.17 -0.81 16.54
CA LEU A 116 1.81 -0.59 17.04
C LEU A 116 0.94 -1.84 17.07
N LEU A 117 1.35 -2.93 16.41
CA LEU A 117 0.67 -4.23 16.54
C LEU A 117 0.78 -4.83 17.95
N GLN A 118 1.68 -4.30 18.79
CA GLN A 118 1.80 -4.64 20.21
C GLN A 118 0.94 -3.76 21.13
N ASP A 119 0.35 -2.67 20.61
CA ASP A 119 -0.49 -1.72 21.36
C ASP A 119 -1.70 -1.33 20.50
N ILE A 120 -2.66 -2.25 20.40
CA ILE A 120 -3.87 -2.08 19.60
C ILE A 120 -4.74 -0.91 20.08
N PRO A 121 -4.91 -0.65 21.40
CA PRO A 121 -5.59 0.57 21.86
C PRO A 121 -4.98 1.85 21.29
N LYS A 122 -3.64 1.97 21.29
CA LYS A 122 -2.96 3.12 20.69
C LYS A 122 -3.13 3.18 19.17
N MET A 123 -3.03 2.05 18.48
CA MET A 123 -3.25 1.96 17.03
C MET A 123 -4.64 2.47 16.63
N VAL A 124 -5.68 2.02 17.34
CA VAL A 124 -7.07 2.45 17.14
C VAL A 124 -7.20 3.94 17.42
N LYS A 125 -6.67 4.43 18.55
CA LYS A 125 -6.77 5.86 18.89
C LYS A 125 -6.04 6.74 17.87
N MET A 126 -4.87 6.33 17.41
CA MET A 126 -4.11 7.05 16.39
C MET A 126 -4.87 7.12 15.07
N THR A 127 -5.41 5.97 14.62
CA THR A 127 -6.17 5.90 13.37
C THR A 127 -7.43 6.76 13.45
N GLU A 128 -8.13 6.75 14.59
CA GLU A 128 -9.34 7.56 14.81
C GLU A 128 -9.04 9.07 14.67
N GLU A 129 -7.93 9.54 15.23
CA GLU A 129 -7.54 10.95 15.11
C GLU A 129 -7.10 11.32 13.69
N VAL A 130 -6.49 10.40 12.94
CA VAL A 130 -6.19 10.59 11.51
C VAL A 130 -7.47 10.66 10.67
N VAL A 131 -8.44 9.77 10.90
CA VAL A 131 -9.75 9.80 10.23
C VAL A 131 -10.46 11.12 10.47
N LYS A 132 -10.43 11.66 11.70
CA LYS A 132 -11.02 12.98 12.02
C LYS A 132 -10.27 14.16 11.42
N ALA A 133 -8.99 14.00 11.08
CA ALA A 133 -8.14 15.10 10.63
C ALA A 133 -8.24 15.40 9.13
N THR A 134 -8.86 14.53 8.33
CA THR A 134 -9.02 14.71 6.89
C THR A 134 -10.44 14.41 6.43
N HIS A 135 -10.84 14.99 5.30
CA HIS A 135 -12.09 14.66 4.62
C HIS A 135 -11.90 13.54 3.57
N LEU A 136 -10.65 13.16 3.29
CA LEU A 136 -10.32 12.12 2.33
C LEU A 136 -10.53 10.72 2.93
N PRO A 137 -10.80 9.69 2.11
CA PRO A 137 -10.78 8.31 2.57
C PRO A 137 -9.46 7.96 3.26
N VAL A 138 -9.54 7.35 4.44
CA VAL A 138 -8.36 6.86 5.17
C VAL A 138 -8.28 5.34 5.05
N THR A 139 -7.12 4.82 4.64
CA THR A 139 -6.84 3.39 4.55
C THR A 139 -5.69 2.99 5.47
N VAL A 140 -5.55 1.69 5.72
CA VAL A 140 -4.45 1.17 6.53
C VAL A 140 -3.73 0.05 5.80
N LYS A 141 -2.40 0.06 5.84
CA LYS A 141 -1.56 -1.08 5.47
C LYS A 141 -0.86 -1.65 6.69
N THR A 142 -1.05 -2.95 6.94
CA THR A 142 -0.49 -3.63 8.12
C THR A 142 0.02 -5.05 7.80
N ARG A 143 0.33 -5.81 8.85
CA ARG A 143 0.82 -7.20 8.87
C ARG A 143 -0.12 -8.07 9.71
N LEU A 144 0.12 -9.38 9.73
CA LEU A 144 -0.67 -10.33 10.52
C LEU A 144 -0.63 -10.09 12.04
N GLY A 145 0.45 -9.46 12.51
CA GLY A 145 0.78 -9.33 13.93
C GLY A 145 2.25 -9.02 14.13
N TRP A 146 2.69 -8.94 15.39
CA TRP A 146 4.11 -8.73 15.70
C TRP A 146 4.94 -10.00 15.44
N ASP A 147 4.48 -11.13 15.95
CA ASP A 147 5.08 -12.46 15.78
C ASP A 147 3.99 -13.54 15.69
N ASP A 148 4.40 -14.82 15.64
CA ASP A 148 3.45 -15.94 15.49
C ASP A 148 2.58 -16.17 16.73
N GLN A 149 2.97 -15.65 17.90
CA GLN A 149 2.18 -15.73 19.13
C GLN A 149 1.13 -14.61 19.20
N THR A 150 1.29 -13.56 18.41
CA THR A 150 0.52 -12.31 18.48
C THR A 150 -0.09 -11.93 17.12
N LYS A 151 -0.70 -12.91 16.43
CA LYS A 151 -1.43 -12.69 15.17
C LYS A 151 -2.86 -12.18 15.40
N ASN A 152 -2.99 -10.90 15.76
CA ASN A 152 -4.25 -10.24 16.14
C ASN A 152 -5.01 -9.56 14.99
N ILE A 153 -4.64 -9.83 13.73
CA ILE A 153 -5.15 -9.05 12.59
C ILE A 153 -6.67 -9.08 12.39
N VAL A 154 -7.36 -10.16 12.77
CA VAL A 154 -8.83 -10.24 12.64
C VAL A 154 -9.52 -9.24 13.58
N GLU A 155 -9.08 -9.17 14.84
CA GLU A 155 -9.55 -8.18 15.80
C GLU A 155 -9.20 -6.76 15.34
N VAL A 156 -7.94 -6.55 14.91
CA VAL A 156 -7.47 -5.26 14.41
C VAL A 156 -8.33 -4.79 13.24
N ALA A 157 -8.67 -5.66 12.29
CA ALA A 157 -9.49 -5.30 11.14
C ALA A 157 -10.88 -4.78 11.56
N GLU A 158 -11.57 -5.47 12.48
CA GLU A 158 -12.85 -5.00 13.01
C GLU A 158 -12.71 -3.64 13.70
N ARG A 159 -11.75 -3.50 14.61
CA ARG A 159 -11.60 -2.28 15.40
C ARG A 159 -11.22 -1.06 14.57
N LEU A 160 -10.43 -1.24 13.51
CA LEU A 160 -10.10 -0.15 12.59
C LEU A 160 -11.28 0.21 11.67
N GLN A 161 -12.05 -0.78 11.22
CA GLN A 161 -13.28 -0.52 10.46
C GLN A 161 -14.29 0.26 11.30
N ASP A 162 -14.50 -0.14 12.57
CA ASP A 162 -15.47 0.47 13.47
C ASP A 162 -15.18 1.97 13.73
N ILE A 163 -13.95 2.44 13.52
CA ILE A 163 -13.54 3.86 13.62
C ILE A 163 -13.44 4.58 12.28
N GLY A 164 -13.82 3.93 11.17
CA GLY A 164 -14.09 4.60 9.90
C GLY A 164 -13.01 4.52 8.81
N ILE A 165 -12.01 3.65 8.91
CA ILE A 165 -11.13 3.40 7.75
C ILE A 165 -11.96 2.84 6.58
N GLN A 166 -11.56 3.13 5.35
CA GLN A 166 -12.31 2.83 4.14
C GLN A 166 -11.76 1.63 3.36
N ALA A 167 -10.57 1.14 3.70
CA ALA A 167 -10.01 -0.12 3.21
C ALA A 167 -8.82 -0.58 4.07
N LEU A 168 -8.56 -1.89 4.07
CA LEU A 168 -7.43 -2.49 4.79
C LEU A 168 -6.58 -3.35 3.85
N THR A 169 -5.27 -3.07 3.79
CA THR A 169 -4.31 -3.95 3.13
C THR A 169 -3.52 -4.74 4.17
N VAL A 170 -3.50 -6.07 4.05
CA VAL A 170 -2.78 -6.95 4.98
C VAL A 170 -1.65 -7.67 4.27
N HIS A 171 -0.43 -7.49 4.75
CA HIS A 171 0.69 -8.35 4.35
C HIS A 171 0.65 -9.66 5.14
N GLY A 172 0.66 -10.79 4.43
CA GLY A 172 0.56 -12.16 4.98
C GLY A 172 1.77 -12.63 5.80
N ARG A 173 2.52 -11.72 6.42
CA ARG A 173 3.61 -12.06 7.34
C ARG A 173 3.48 -11.26 8.61
N THR A 174 3.97 -11.81 9.72
CA THR A 174 4.19 -11.09 10.96
C THR A 174 5.37 -10.11 10.81
N ARG A 175 5.54 -9.20 11.76
CA ARG A 175 6.69 -8.29 11.77
C ARG A 175 8.01 -9.05 11.86
N VAL A 176 8.13 -10.03 12.77
CA VAL A 176 9.38 -10.76 13.05
C VAL A 176 9.87 -11.54 11.84
N GLN A 177 8.95 -12.08 11.03
CA GLN A 177 9.30 -12.80 9.80
C GLN A 177 10.00 -11.90 8.77
N MET A 178 9.85 -10.57 8.83
CA MET A 178 10.36 -9.65 7.82
C MET A 178 9.88 -10.04 6.40
N TYR A 179 10.76 -10.63 5.60
CA TYR A 179 10.53 -11.17 4.26
C TYR A 179 10.97 -12.64 4.13
N LYS A 180 11.22 -13.32 5.25
CA LYS A 180 11.58 -14.74 5.31
C LYS A 180 10.33 -15.62 5.32
N GLY A 181 10.49 -16.87 4.92
CA GLY A 181 9.39 -17.82 4.76
C GLY A 181 8.37 -17.34 3.73
N ASP A 182 7.22 -17.99 3.68
CA ASP A 182 6.12 -17.66 2.78
C ASP A 182 5.10 -16.72 3.44
N ALA A 183 4.44 -15.89 2.64
CA ALA A 183 3.28 -15.14 3.10
C ALA A 183 2.09 -16.08 3.32
N ASP A 184 1.63 -16.16 4.56
CA ASP A 184 0.44 -16.87 4.99
C ASP A 184 -0.79 -15.94 4.90
N TRP A 185 -1.72 -16.30 4.02
CA TRP A 185 -2.93 -15.52 3.75
C TRP A 185 -4.17 -16.09 4.45
N GLU A 186 -4.05 -17.15 5.25
CA GLU A 186 -5.20 -17.77 5.92
C GLU A 186 -5.95 -16.77 6.80
N LEU A 187 -5.22 -15.94 7.56
CA LEU A 187 -5.84 -14.92 8.39
C LEU A 187 -6.43 -13.76 7.58
N ILE A 188 -5.93 -13.50 6.36
CA ILE A 188 -6.54 -12.52 5.45
C ILE A 188 -7.88 -13.05 4.96
N GLY A 189 -7.94 -14.34 4.59
CA GLY A 189 -9.19 -15.03 4.27
C GLY A 189 -10.20 -14.98 5.42
N LYS A 190 -9.76 -15.21 6.67
CA LYS A 190 -10.64 -15.11 7.85
C LYS A 190 -11.24 -13.71 8.05
N ILE A 191 -10.54 -12.64 7.66
CA ILE A 191 -11.11 -11.28 7.68
C ILE A 191 -12.23 -11.17 6.63
N LYS A 192 -12.03 -11.74 5.44
CA LYS A 192 -13.05 -11.75 4.37
C LYS A 192 -14.26 -12.61 4.70
N GLU A 193 -14.07 -13.72 5.40
CA GLU A 193 -15.15 -14.60 5.88
C GLU A 193 -15.94 -13.98 7.05
N ASN A 194 -15.37 -12.98 7.73
CA ASN A 194 -15.99 -12.35 8.88
C ASN A 194 -17.21 -11.51 8.45
N PRO A 195 -18.44 -11.85 8.88
CA PRO A 195 -19.65 -11.15 8.47
C PRO A 195 -19.74 -9.70 8.97
N ARG A 196 -18.91 -9.30 9.95
CA ARG A 196 -18.81 -7.90 10.40
C ARG A 196 -18.00 -7.03 9.46
N MET A 197 -17.21 -7.61 8.56
CA MET A 197 -16.36 -6.85 7.65
C MET A 197 -17.13 -6.44 6.39
N HIS A 198 -17.04 -5.16 6.06
CA HIS A 198 -17.79 -4.52 4.98
C HIS A 198 -16.90 -3.67 4.07
N ILE A 199 -15.76 -3.19 4.57
CA ILE A 199 -14.77 -2.47 3.76
C ILE A 199 -13.95 -3.45 2.90
N PRO A 200 -13.38 -3.01 1.77
CA PRO A 200 -12.48 -3.83 0.98
C PRO A 200 -11.23 -4.25 1.76
N ILE A 201 -10.86 -5.51 1.58
CA ILE A 201 -9.64 -6.11 2.12
C ILE A 201 -8.73 -6.52 0.97
N PHE A 202 -7.54 -5.92 0.92
CA PHE A 202 -6.53 -6.23 -0.08
C PHE A 202 -5.46 -7.15 0.50
N GLY A 203 -5.17 -8.24 -0.20
CA GLY A 203 -4.10 -9.16 0.17
C GLY A 203 -2.74 -8.70 -0.35
N ASN A 204 -1.69 -8.91 0.43
CA ASN A 204 -0.32 -8.56 0.05
C ASN A 204 0.67 -9.64 0.49
N GLY A 205 1.64 -9.95 -0.37
CA GLY A 205 2.72 -10.87 -0.07
C GLY A 205 2.85 -11.96 -1.13
N ASP A 206 4.02 -12.02 -1.75
CA ASP A 206 4.46 -13.07 -2.67
C ASP A 206 3.58 -13.32 -3.91
N ILE A 207 2.77 -12.34 -4.31
CA ILE A 207 2.13 -12.35 -5.63
C ILE A 207 3.17 -11.96 -6.68
N ASP A 208 3.59 -12.94 -7.47
CA ASP A 208 4.68 -12.84 -8.45
C ASP A 208 4.29 -13.37 -9.85
N SER A 209 3.05 -13.81 -10.03
CA SER A 209 2.55 -14.35 -11.29
C SER A 209 1.04 -14.14 -11.44
N PRO A 210 0.53 -14.08 -12.68
CA PRO A 210 -0.90 -14.07 -12.97
C PRO A 210 -1.69 -15.20 -12.31
N GLU A 211 -1.17 -16.43 -12.38
CA GLU A 211 -1.84 -17.61 -11.83
C GLU A 211 -1.98 -17.53 -10.32
N LYS A 212 -0.92 -17.10 -9.62
CA LYS A 212 -0.96 -16.95 -8.16
C LYS A 212 -1.91 -15.85 -7.72
N ALA A 213 -2.01 -14.75 -8.48
CA ALA A 213 -2.99 -13.71 -8.19
C ALA A 213 -4.44 -14.23 -8.26
N ILE A 214 -4.76 -15.07 -9.26
CA ILE A 214 -6.08 -15.71 -9.37
C ILE A 214 -6.30 -16.78 -8.30
N GLU A 215 -5.31 -17.65 -8.07
CA GLU A 215 -5.40 -18.67 -7.02
C GLU A 215 -5.72 -18.01 -5.67
N TYR A 216 -5.04 -16.91 -5.34
CA TYR A 216 -5.20 -16.23 -4.06
C TYR A 216 -6.49 -15.40 -3.99
N LYS A 217 -6.95 -14.86 -5.12
CA LYS A 217 -8.30 -14.29 -5.25
C LYS A 217 -9.36 -15.33 -4.87
N ASP A 218 -9.32 -16.49 -5.53
CA ASP A 218 -10.37 -17.50 -5.42
C ASP A 218 -10.31 -18.21 -4.05
N ARG A 219 -9.10 -18.46 -3.54
CA ARG A 219 -8.89 -19.17 -2.28
C ARG A 219 -9.21 -18.32 -1.04
N PHE A 220 -8.88 -17.02 -1.06
CA PHE A 220 -9.00 -16.17 0.13
C PHE A 220 -10.10 -15.10 0.02
N GLY A 221 -10.73 -14.96 -1.15
CA GLY A 221 -11.85 -14.04 -1.37
C GLY A 221 -11.50 -12.57 -1.20
N VAL A 222 -10.23 -12.19 -1.31
CA VAL A 222 -9.80 -10.78 -1.18
C VAL A 222 -10.39 -9.92 -2.29
N ASP A 223 -10.58 -8.63 -2.01
CA ASP A 223 -11.22 -7.71 -2.96
C ASP A 223 -10.23 -7.19 -4.03
N GLY A 224 -8.94 -7.50 -3.87
CA GLY A 224 -7.86 -7.13 -4.77
C GLY A 224 -6.50 -7.52 -4.16
N VAL A 225 -5.43 -7.28 -4.90
CA VAL A 225 -4.07 -7.62 -4.44
C VAL A 225 -3.13 -6.44 -4.57
N MET A 226 -2.26 -6.29 -3.57
CA MET A 226 -1.17 -5.33 -3.61
C MET A 226 0.15 -6.03 -3.93
N ILE A 227 0.87 -5.51 -4.93
CA ILE A 227 2.08 -6.10 -5.50
C ILE A 227 3.26 -5.17 -5.22
N GLY A 228 4.33 -5.72 -4.65
CA GLY A 228 5.56 -4.98 -4.33
C GLY A 228 6.74 -5.46 -5.16
N ARG A 229 7.56 -6.34 -4.60
CA ARG A 229 8.83 -6.81 -5.18
C ARG A 229 8.72 -7.31 -6.63
N ALA A 230 7.63 -7.98 -7.00
CA ALA A 230 7.43 -8.49 -8.35
C ALA A 230 7.30 -7.40 -9.42
N ALA A 231 6.94 -6.16 -9.04
CA ALA A 231 6.89 -5.03 -9.96
C ALA A 231 8.28 -4.38 -10.19
N ILE A 232 9.26 -4.65 -9.33
CA ILE A 232 10.60 -4.05 -9.42
C ILE A 232 11.32 -4.63 -10.64
N GLY A 233 11.63 -3.78 -11.62
CA GLY A 233 12.19 -4.21 -12.91
C GLY A 233 11.21 -4.91 -13.84
N TYR A 234 9.95 -5.08 -13.42
CA TYR A 234 8.92 -5.77 -14.20
C TYR A 234 7.51 -5.16 -13.99
N PRO A 235 7.29 -3.88 -14.38
CA PRO A 235 5.99 -3.22 -14.21
C PRO A 235 4.85 -3.89 -15.01
N TRP A 236 5.16 -4.76 -15.97
CA TRP A 236 4.16 -5.46 -16.78
C TRP A 236 3.38 -6.54 -16.02
N ILE A 237 3.80 -6.91 -14.81
CA ILE A 237 3.07 -7.87 -13.96
C ILE A 237 1.59 -7.50 -13.81
N PHE A 238 1.28 -6.19 -13.74
CA PHE A 238 -0.08 -5.69 -13.61
C PHE A 238 -0.95 -6.02 -14.84
N ARG A 239 -0.51 -5.68 -16.06
CA ARG A 239 -1.26 -5.98 -17.29
C ARG A 239 -1.36 -7.48 -17.56
N GLU A 240 -0.35 -8.25 -17.16
CA GLU A 240 -0.35 -9.71 -17.31
C GLU A 240 -1.40 -10.34 -16.40
N ILE A 241 -1.49 -9.92 -15.13
CA ILE A 241 -2.54 -10.35 -14.21
C ILE A 241 -3.92 -9.94 -14.74
N LYS A 242 -4.10 -8.69 -15.19
CA LYS A 242 -5.36 -8.21 -15.76
C LYS A 242 -5.81 -8.99 -17.00
N HIS A 243 -4.86 -9.29 -17.89
CA HIS A 243 -5.14 -10.10 -19.07
C HIS A 243 -5.54 -11.53 -18.67
N TYR A 244 -4.82 -12.15 -17.74
CA TYR A 244 -5.15 -13.49 -17.25
C TYR A 244 -6.52 -13.53 -16.55
N LEU A 245 -6.88 -12.50 -15.78
CA LEU A 245 -8.20 -12.36 -15.14
C LEU A 245 -9.35 -12.23 -16.14
N SER A 246 -9.11 -11.63 -17.30
CA SER A 246 -10.16 -11.36 -18.30
C SER A 246 -10.25 -12.44 -19.39
N ALA A 247 -9.12 -12.98 -19.83
CA ALA A 247 -9.04 -13.95 -20.92
C ALA A 247 -8.82 -15.39 -20.46
N GLY A 248 -8.35 -15.61 -19.23
CA GLY A 248 -7.94 -16.94 -18.74
C GLY A 248 -6.65 -17.47 -19.36
N GLU A 249 -5.95 -16.65 -20.16
CA GLU A 249 -4.74 -17.02 -20.89
C GLU A 249 -3.58 -16.07 -20.56
N LYS A 250 -2.35 -16.56 -20.69
CA LYS A 250 -1.16 -15.75 -20.39
C LYS A 250 -0.95 -14.69 -21.46
N HIS A 251 -0.70 -13.47 -21.01
CA HIS A 251 -0.23 -12.42 -21.90
C HIS A 251 1.21 -12.71 -22.32
N PRO A 252 1.61 -12.43 -23.57
CA PRO A 252 3.02 -12.52 -23.98
C PRO A 252 3.93 -11.67 -23.10
N ALA A 253 5.12 -12.19 -22.78
CA ALA A 253 6.13 -11.42 -22.07
C ALA A 253 6.50 -10.13 -22.84
N PRO A 254 6.93 -9.06 -22.15
CA PRO A 254 7.28 -7.81 -22.81
C PRO A 254 8.47 -8.01 -23.75
N THR A 255 8.30 -7.49 -24.96
CA THR A 255 9.32 -7.46 -26.01
C THR A 255 10.52 -6.62 -25.56
N ILE A 256 11.65 -6.78 -26.24
CA ILE A 256 12.84 -5.94 -26.00
C ILE A 256 12.50 -4.46 -26.19
N ASN A 257 11.69 -4.11 -27.20
CA ASN A 257 11.30 -2.73 -27.45
C ASN A 257 10.51 -2.14 -26.28
N GLU A 258 9.54 -2.87 -25.73
CA GLU A 258 8.79 -2.42 -24.55
C GLU A 258 9.71 -2.23 -23.34
N ARG A 259 10.69 -3.10 -23.14
CA ARG A 259 11.67 -2.99 -22.06
C ARG A 259 12.53 -1.74 -22.20
N VAL A 260 13.00 -1.46 -23.41
CA VAL A 260 13.79 -0.26 -23.72
C VAL A 260 12.96 0.99 -23.48
N GLU A 261 11.71 1.02 -23.91
CA GLU A 261 10.84 2.19 -23.74
C GLU A 261 10.46 2.44 -22.28
N ALA A 262 10.15 1.39 -21.50
CA ALA A 262 9.93 1.55 -20.07
C ALA A 262 11.18 2.07 -19.34
N THR A 263 12.37 1.57 -19.69
CA THR A 263 13.64 2.05 -19.13
C THR A 263 13.89 3.51 -19.50
N ARG A 264 13.68 3.88 -20.77
CA ARG A 264 13.80 5.26 -21.26
C ARG A 264 12.85 6.19 -20.51
N LYS A 265 11.57 5.81 -20.38
CA LYS A 265 10.56 6.60 -19.66
C LYS A 265 10.93 6.77 -18.19
N HIS A 266 11.28 5.68 -17.51
CA HIS A 266 11.69 5.69 -16.11
C HIS A 266 12.89 6.62 -15.88
N PHE A 267 13.89 6.56 -16.76
CA PHE A 267 15.07 7.43 -16.71
C PHE A 267 14.71 8.91 -16.93
N GLN A 268 13.91 9.21 -17.96
CA GLN A 268 13.49 10.59 -18.25
C GLN A 268 12.68 11.21 -17.11
N PHE A 269 11.77 10.44 -16.50
CA PHE A 269 11.02 10.91 -15.34
C PHE A 269 11.92 11.07 -14.11
N SER A 270 12.92 10.19 -13.94
CA SER A 270 13.91 10.32 -12.87
C SER A 270 14.69 11.63 -12.98
N ILE A 271 15.14 12.01 -14.17
CA ILE A 271 15.81 13.30 -14.40
C ILE A 271 14.87 14.47 -14.05
N ARG A 272 13.62 14.41 -14.48
CA ARG A 272 12.64 15.49 -14.23
C ARG A 272 12.39 15.71 -12.73
N TRP A 273 12.31 14.63 -11.96
CA TRP A 273 11.95 14.71 -10.54
C TRP A 273 13.15 14.83 -9.60
N LYS A 274 14.26 14.11 -9.87
CA LYS A 274 15.47 14.10 -9.03
C LYS A 274 16.50 15.14 -9.47
N GLY A 275 16.40 15.63 -10.70
CA GLY A 275 17.40 16.48 -11.34
C GLY A 275 18.47 15.69 -12.10
N ASP A 276 19.39 16.42 -12.72
CA ASP A 276 20.43 15.85 -13.60
C ASP A 276 21.57 15.13 -12.84
N LYS A 277 21.64 15.31 -11.51
CA LYS A 277 22.64 14.68 -10.65
C LYS A 277 22.02 13.47 -9.96
N LEU A 278 22.46 12.29 -10.37
CA LEU A 278 22.15 10.99 -9.76
C LEU A 278 22.90 10.80 -8.44
#